data_AF-A0A8T0GQI4-F1
#
_entry.id   AF-A0A8T0GQI4-F1
#
_cell.length_a   1.000
_cell.length_b   1.000
_cell.length_c   1.000
_cell.angle_alpha   90.00
_cell.angle_beta   90.00
_cell.angle_gamma   90.00
#
_symmetry.space_group_name_H-M   'P 1'
#
loop_
_entity.id
_entity.type
_entity.pdbx_description
1 polymer ?
#
loop_
_entity_poly.entity_id
_entity_poly.type
_entity_poly.pdbx_seq_one_letter_code
_entity_poly.pdbx_strand_id
1 'polypeptide(L)'
;MTATSAFVTSLLTSFAIFCGLVLAFCILSKWKINHNIYYSSRMLAGIGPTRSAKQRNPFAWMKEAIMTPEAELVRIAGLDAAIYVNFFAAVLEIFSYSALFCIPVLIPIAVTSNHNAVAFKLDPNQTYEGFDNLAMGNVEEGTTKLWAFLLGTYWVSCVTYYVLVKHYKKMIHLRGKEQAHEKATPQQFACLIRDIPAPPKHMSRAQQVNAFFRKIHPDSYETCLIVTNVKKLMKLWGKYQATKKKLERAEAVYEQSKTTEKPEGTRPLHKKGFLGLFGAKRIIRCGGAVDDDMVNLLLLSCCT
;
A
#
# COMPACT_ATOMS: atom_id res chain seq x y z
N MET A 1 21.33 29.80 13.50
CA MET A 1 20.09 29.70 12.71
C MET A 1 18.96 29.47 13.69
N THR A 2 17.97 30.34 13.70
CA THR A 2 16.80 30.21 14.58
C THR A 2 15.96 29.01 14.11
N ALA A 3 15.29 28.32 15.03
CA ALA A 3 14.46 27.14 14.68
C ALA A 3 13.43 27.45 13.58
N THR A 4 12.91 28.68 13.56
CA THR A 4 11.99 29.18 12.55
C THR A 4 12.62 29.27 11.17
N SER A 5 13.83 29.82 11.05
CA SER A 5 14.53 29.92 9.77
C SER A 5 14.82 28.55 9.16
N ALA A 6 15.23 27.58 9.99
CA ALA A 6 15.47 26.20 9.56
C ALA A 6 14.18 25.52 9.08
N PHE A 7 13.07 25.70 9.80
CA PHE A 7 11.76 25.19 9.39
C PHE A 7 11.30 25.79 8.05
N VAL A 8 11.39 27.11 7.88
CA VAL A 8 10.98 27.79 6.64
C VAL A 8 11.80 27.32 5.46
N THR A 9 13.13 27.19 5.60
CA THR A 9 13.99 26.64 4.54
C THR A 9 13.62 25.19 4.22
N SER A 10 13.37 24.35 5.23
CA SER A 10 12.94 22.95 5.02
C SER A 10 11.58 22.85 4.33
N LEU A 11 10.61 23.68 4.73
CA LEU A 11 9.29 23.72 4.13
C LEU A 11 9.35 24.17 2.67
N LEU A 12 10.11 25.23 2.38
CA LEU A 12 10.22 25.79 1.04
C LEU A 12 10.97 24.85 0.09
N THR A 13 12.04 24.22 0.55
CA THR A 13 12.76 23.20 -0.24
C THR A 13 11.88 21.98 -0.51
N SER A 14 11.17 21.46 0.50
CA SER A 14 10.24 20.34 0.33
C SER A 14 9.08 20.68 -0.62
N PHE A 15 8.54 21.89 -0.51
CA PHE A 15 7.49 22.39 -1.40
C PHE A 15 7.97 22.54 -2.85
N ALA A 16 9.19 23.03 -3.06
CA ALA A 16 9.80 23.12 -4.39
C ALA A 16 9.98 21.73 -5.02
N ILE A 17 10.47 20.75 -4.24
CA ILE A 17 10.58 19.35 -4.68
C ILE A 17 9.20 18.78 -5.02
N PHE A 18 8.20 19.00 -4.17
CA PHE A 18 6.82 18.56 -4.42
C PHE A 18 6.27 19.13 -5.73
N CYS A 19 6.43 20.44 -5.97
CA CYS A 19 6.03 21.06 -7.24
C CYS A 19 6.76 20.44 -8.44
N GLY A 20 8.07 20.19 -8.32
CA GLY A 20 8.85 19.51 -9.35
C GLY A 20 8.33 18.09 -9.67
N LEU A 21 7.99 17.31 -8.63
CA LEU A 21 7.42 15.97 -8.77
C LEU A 21 6.02 15.99 -9.38
N VAL A 22 5.16 16.93 -8.98
CA VAL A 22 3.82 17.09 -9.56
C VAL A 22 3.91 17.49 -11.03
N LEU A 23 4.85 18.36 -11.40
CA LEU A 23 5.11 18.70 -12.80
C LEU A 23 5.61 17.49 -13.60
N ALA A 24 6.58 16.75 -13.05
CA ALA A 24 7.07 15.52 -13.67
C ALA A 24 5.94 14.50 -13.86
N PHE A 25 5.08 14.31 -12.86
CA PHE A 25 3.89 13.46 -12.95
C PHE A 25 2.93 13.94 -14.04
N CYS A 26 2.63 15.24 -14.11
CA CYS A 26 1.76 15.81 -15.14
C CYS A 26 2.30 15.61 -16.57
N ILE A 27 3.62 15.59 -16.74
CA ILE A 27 4.27 15.34 -18.04
C ILE A 27 4.28 13.84 -18.35
N LEU A 28 4.76 13.01 -17.43
CA LEU A 28 4.93 11.57 -17.61
C LEU A 28 3.61 10.82 -17.78
N SER A 29 2.56 11.24 -17.07
CA SER A 29 1.22 10.63 -17.17
C SER A 29 0.53 10.89 -18.50
N LYS A 30 0.93 11.95 -19.24
CA LYS A 30 0.42 12.28 -20.57
C LYS A 30 1.12 11.54 -21.70
N TRP A 31 2.30 10.97 -21.43
CA TRP A 31 3.06 10.25 -22.45
C TRP A 31 2.37 8.91 -22.76
N LYS A 32 2.00 8.72 -24.04
CA LYS A 32 1.31 7.50 -24.50
C LYS A 32 2.06 6.22 -24.16
N ILE A 33 3.39 6.27 -24.18
CA ILE A 33 4.29 5.16 -23.83
C ILE A 33 4.06 4.70 -22.39
N ASN A 34 3.77 5.64 -21.48
CA ASN A 34 3.63 5.37 -20.05
C ASN A 34 2.19 5.06 -19.62
N HIS A 35 1.22 5.03 -20.55
CA HIS A 35 -0.17 4.73 -20.20
C HIS A 35 -0.33 3.36 -19.53
N ASN A 36 0.47 2.37 -19.92
CA ASN A 36 0.43 1.05 -19.31
C ASN A 36 0.91 1.04 -17.84
N ILE A 37 1.72 2.03 -17.46
CA ILE A 37 2.25 2.15 -16.09
C ILE A 37 1.23 2.90 -15.22
N TYR A 38 0.79 4.08 -15.66
CA TYR A 38 -0.09 4.95 -14.86
C TYR A 38 -1.56 4.49 -14.85
N TYR A 39 -2.02 3.79 -15.89
CA TYR A 39 -3.41 3.35 -16.04
C TYR A 39 -3.52 1.83 -16.19
N SER A 40 -2.65 1.06 -15.52
CA SER A 40 -2.56 -0.40 -15.65
C SER A 40 -3.90 -1.13 -15.48
N SER A 41 -4.63 -0.88 -14.38
CA SER A 41 -5.93 -1.52 -14.13
C SER A 41 -6.97 -1.20 -15.21
N ARG A 42 -6.92 0.01 -15.78
CA ARG A 42 -7.81 0.41 -16.88
C ARG A 42 -7.38 -0.18 -18.22
N MET A 43 -6.09 -0.40 -18.44
CA MET A 43 -5.58 -1.12 -19.60
C MET A 43 -6.00 -2.58 -19.56
N LEU A 44 -5.90 -3.23 -18.39
CA LEU A 44 -6.36 -4.61 -18.19
C LEU A 44 -7.87 -4.75 -18.39
N ALA A 45 -8.65 -3.73 -18.00
CA ALA A 45 -10.09 -3.70 -18.23
C ALA A 45 -10.50 -3.33 -19.68
N GLY A 46 -9.55 -2.95 -20.55
CA GLY A 46 -9.83 -2.58 -21.94
C GLY A 46 -10.51 -1.21 -22.15
N ILE A 47 -10.65 -0.39 -21.10
CA ILE A 47 -11.42 0.87 -21.11
C ILE A 47 -10.60 2.05 -21.68
N GLY A 48 -9.27 1.93 -21.73
CA GLY A 48 -8.40 3.03 -22.16
C GLY A 48 -8.06 4.02 -21.02
N PRO A 49 -7.17 5.01 -21.27
CA PRO A 49 -6.81 6.02 -20.29
C PRO A 49 -8.00 6.94 -19.97
N THR A 50 -7.99 7.61 -18.81
CA THR A 50 -9.08 8.50 -18.36
C THR A 50 -9.30 9.67 -19.32
N ARG A 51 -10.50 10.28 -19.26
CA ARG A 51 -10.78 11.52 -20.01
C ARG A 51 -9.83 12.63 -19.60
N SER A 52 -9.42 12.70 -18.32
CA SER A 52 -8.45 13.69 -17.83
C SER A 52 -7.04 13.50 -18.38
N ALA A 53 -6.64 12.26 -18.68
CA ALA A 53 -5.37 12.00 -19.39
C ALA A 53 -5.33 12.64 -20.79
N LYS A 54 -6.50 12.84 -21.42
CA LYS A 54 -6.65 13.49 -22.72
C LYS A 54 -6.78 15.02 -22.62
N GLN A 55 -7.05 15.56 -21.43
CA GLN A 55 -7.22 17.00 -21.22
C GLN A 55 -5.87 17.72 -21.06
N ARG A 56 -5.82 18.99 -21.49
CA ARG A 56 -4.60 19.81 -21.41
C ARG A 56 -4.29 20.33 -19.99
N ASN A 57 -5.27 20.39 -19.10
CA ASN A 57 -5.13 20.97 -17.76
C ASN A 57 -4.29 20.08 -16.82
N PRO A 58 -3.20 20.59 -16.21
CA PRO A 58 -2.36 19.82 -15.27
C PRO A 58 -3.07 19.41 -13.98
N PHE A 59 -4.15 20.08 -13.58
CA PHE A 59 -4.89 19.78 -12.33
C PHE A 59 -6.18 18.98 -12.55
N ALA A 60 -6.47 18.55 -13.78
CA ALA A 60 -7.68 17.79 -14.08
C ALA A 60 -7.76 16.46 -13.30
N TRP A 61 -6.61 15.77 -13.12
CA TRP A 61 -6.54 14.51 -12.37
C TRP A 61 -6.95 14.68 -10.90
N MET A 62 -6.61 15.81 -10.29
CA MET A 62 -6.92 16.08 -8.88
C MET A 62 -8.42 16.33 -8.70
N LYS A 63 -9.04 17.08 -9.61
CA LYS A 63 -10.49 17.28 -9.63
C LYS A 63 -11.23 15.96 -9.82
N GLU A 64 -10.78 15.12 -10.77
CA GLU A 64 -11.36 13.79 -10.99
C GLU A 64 -11.23 12.91 -9.73
N ALA A 65 -10.08 12.91 -9.07
CA ALA A 65 -9.85 12.14 -7.85
C ALA A 65 -10.77 12.57 -6.69
N ILE A 66 -10.96 13.87 -6.49
CA ILE A 66 -11.81 14.40 -5.40
C ILE A 66 -13.31 14.21 -5.72
N MET A 67 -13.71 14.34 -6.98
CA MET A 67 -15.12 14.24 -7.37
C MET A 67 -15.59 12.79 -7.60
N THR A 68 -14.70 11.80 -7.49
CA THR A 68 -15.08 10.39 -7.67
C THR A 68 -16.00 9.95 -6.53
N PRO A 69 -17.23 9.47 -6.83
CA PRO A 69 -18.15 9.02 -5.81
C PRO A 69 -17.65 7.71 -5.18
N GLU A 70 -17.92 7.55 -3.89
CA GLU A 70 -17.44 6.40 -3.11
C GLU A 70 -17.93 5.05 -3.66
N ALA A 71 -19.16 4.97 -4.15
CA ALA A 71 -19.68 3.76 -4.79
C ALA A 71 -18.89 3.36 -6.05
N GLU A 72 -18.39 4.35 -6.80
CA GLU A 72 -17.53 4.09 -7.95
C GLU A 72 -16.11 3.71 -7.52
N LEU A 73 -15.60 4.32 -6.44
CA LEU A 73 -14.30 3.96 -5.86
C LEU A 73 -14.27 2.49 -5.42
N VAL A 74 -15.32 2.03 -4.72
CA VAL A 74 -15.45 0.62 -4.31
C VAL A 74 -15.47 -0.32 -5.52
N ARG A 75 -16.21 0.03 -6.57
CA ARG A 75 -16.27 -0.77 -7.80
C ARG A 75 -14.93 -0.88 -8.54
N ILE A 76 -14.14 0.19 -8.56
CA ILE A 76 -12.89 0.26 -9.34
C ILE A 76 -11.69 -0.29 -8.55
N ALA A 77 -11.56 0.10 -7.28
CA ALA A 77 -10.38 -0.18 -6.46
C ALA A 77 -10.64 -1.25 -5.38
N GLY A 78 -11.89 -1.62 -5.15
CA GLY A 78 -12.30 -2.53 -4.07
C GLY A 78 -12.64 -1.80 -2.78
N LEU A 79 -13.29 -2.54 -1.86
CA LEU A 79 -13.72 -2.02 -0.57
C LEU A 79 -12.55 -1.57 0.31
N ASP A 80 -11.45 -2.31 0.34
CA ASP A 80 -10.29 -2.01 1.19
C ASP A 80 -9.65 -0.66 0.85
N ALA A 81 -9.46 -0.40 -0.45
CA ALA A 81 -8.95 0.88 -0.93
C ALA A 81 -9.91 2.03 -0.58
N ALA A 82 -11.21 1.83 -0.70
CA ALA A 82 -12.21 2.83 -0.32
C ALA A 82 -12.19 3.13 1.18
N ILE A 83 -12.03 2.11 2.04
CA ILE A 83 -11.88 2.28 3.49
C ILE A 83 -10.64 3.13 3.79
N TYR A 84 -9.51 2.85 3.12
CA TYR A 84 -8.27 3.59 3.31
C TYR A 84 -8.37 5.08 2.90
N VAL A 85 -9.04 5.38 1.79
CA VAL A 85 -9.29 6.77 1.37
C VAL A 85 -10.19 7.50 2.38
N ASN A 86 -11.23 6.83 2.88
CA ASN A 86 -12.10 7.40 3.91
C ASN A 86 -11.36 7.62 5.24
N PHE A 87 -10.40 6.77 5.59
CA PHE A 87 -9.55 6.99 6.76
C PHE A 87 -8.78 8.32 6.66
N PHE A 88 -8.18 8.62 5.51
CA PHE A 88 -7.54 9.92 5.30
C PHE A 88 -8.53 11.08 5.33
N ALA A 89 -9.72 10.90 4.75
CA ALA A 89 -10.78 11.91 4.84
C ALA A 89 -11.18 12.19 6.30
N ALA A 90 -11.30 11.15 7.13
CA ALA A 90 -11.59 11.27 8.56
C ALA A 90 -10.48 12.02 9.30
N VAL A 91 -9.21 11.71 9.01
CA VAL A 91 -8.05 12.40 9.60
C VAL A 91 -8.05 13.88 9.21
N LEU A 92 -8.32 14.22 7.95
CA LEU A 92 -8.43 15.61 7.50
C LEU A 92 -9.61 16.34 8.15
N GLU A 93 -10.73 15.66 8.38
CA GLU A 93 -11.90 16.19 9.09
C GLU A 93 -11.60 16.45 10.58
N ILE A 94 -10.85 15.56 11.24
CA ILE A 94 -10.39 15.78 12.62
C ILE A 94 -9.46 17.00 12.69
N PHE A 95 -8.49 17.09 11.77
CA PHE A 95 -7.57 18.22 11.73
C PHE A 95 -8.29 19.53 11.40
N SER A 96 -9.28 19.54 10.52
CA SER A 96 -10.00 20.77 10.15
C SER A 96 -10.83 21.31 11.31
N TYR A 97 -11.59 20.46 12.01
CA TYR A 97 -12.36 20.87 13.19
C TYR A 97 -11.46 21.26 14.38
N SER A 98 -10.33 20.57 14.55
CA SER A 98 -9.34 20.91 15.58
C SER A 98 -8.65 22.24 15.26
N ALA A 99 -8.24 22.45 14.00
CA ALA A 99 -7.61 23.69 13.55
C ALA A 99 -8.57 24.89 13.69
N LEU A 100 -9.85 24.70 13.38
CA LEU A 100 -10.88 25.73 13.53
C LEU A 100 -11.00 26.24 14.98
N PHE A 101 -10.68 25.42 15.98
CA PHE A 101 -10.69 25.82 17.39
C PHE A 101 -9.31 26.28 17.87
N CYS A 102 -8.25 25.51 17.57
CA CYS A 102 -6.91 25.78 18.06
C CYS A 102 -6.32 27.08 17.50
N ILE A 103 -6.58 27.39 16.22
CA ILE A 103 -6.03 28.60 15.59
C ILE A 103 -6.61 29.89 16.19
N PRO A 104 -7.93 30.10 16.30
CA PRO A 104 -8.45 31.34 16.85
C PRO A 104 -8.41 31.44 18.38
N VAL A 105 -8.37 30.30 19.12
CA VAL A 105 -8.41 30.32 20.58
C VAL A 105 -7.04 30.12 21.20
N LEU A 106 -6.36 29.01 20.90
CA LEU A 106 -5.11 28.64 21.58
C LEU A 106 -3.93 29.52 21.14
N ILE A 107 -3.81 29.81 19.84
CA ILE A 107 -2.69 30.61 19.33
C ILE A 107 -2.66 32.03 19.92
N PRO A 108 -3.76 32.81 19.93
CA PRO A 108 -3.74 34.15 20.52
C PRO A 108 -3.44 34.15 22.02
N ILE A 109 -3.93 33.15 22.77
CA ILE A 109 -3.66 33.01 24.20
C ILE A 109 -2.18 32.72 24.46
N ALA A 110 -1.57 31.87 23.63
CA ALA A 110 -0.14 31.58 23.69
C ALA A 110 0.70 32.83 23.37
N VAL A 111 0.37 33.55 22.30
CA VAL A 111 1.10 34.76 21.85
C VAL A 111 0.99 35.93 22.83
N THR A 112 -0.15 36.08 23.51
CA THR A 112 -0.37 37.19 24.46
C THR A 112 0.45 37.04 25.75
N SER A 113 0.98 35.85 26.03
CA SER A 113 1.76 35.60 27.24
C SER A 113 3.24 35.94 27.00
N ASN A 114 3.93 36.44 28.04
CA ASN A 114 5.30 36.93 27.91
C ASN A 114 6.30 36.08 28.69
N HIS A 115 5.94 34.86 29.10
CA HIS A 115 6.76 34.04 29.98
C HIS A 115 8.15 33.76 29.38
N ASN A 116 8.20 33.34 28.12
CA ASN A 116 9.46 33.06 27.42
C ASN A 116 10.34 34.31 27.28
N ALA A 117 9.75 35.48 27.07
CA ALA A 117 10.47 36.74 26.97
C ALA A 117 11.06 37.20 28.32
N VAL A 118 10.38 36.86 29.43
CA VAL A 118 10.89 37.11 30.79
C VAL A 118 11.98 36.10 31.14
N ALA A 119 11.80 34.82 30.82
CA ALA A 119 12.79 33.76 31.02
C ALA A 119 14.10 34.04 30.26
N PHE A 120 14.01 34.52 29.02
CA PHE A 120 15.16 34.94 28.22
C PHE A 120 15.99 36.07 28.86
N LYS A 121 15.32 36.99 29.58
CA LYS A 121 16.02 38.10 30.28
C LYS A 121 16.73 37.62 31.55
N LEU A 122 16.25 36.56 32.19
CA LEU A 122 16.83 35.98 33.40
C LEU A 122 18.03 35.11 33.07
N ASP A 123 17.94 34.29 32.02
CA ASP A 123 19.01 33.40 31.56
C ASP A 123 19.27 33.56 30.05
N PRO A 124 20.29 34.34 29.63
CA PRO A 124 20.60 34.58 28.22
C PRO A 124 21.13 33.34 27.48
N ASN A 125 21.37 32.23 28.18
CA ASN A 125 21.75 30.95 27.58
C ASN A 125 20.54 30.17 27.01
N GLN A 126 19.32 30.52 27.36
CA GLN A 126 18.12 29.87 26.83
C GLN A 126 17.64 30.60 25.58
N THR A 127 17.39 29.88 24.49
CA THR A 127 16.95 30.48 23.21
C THR A 127 15.47 30.13 23.00
N TYR A 128 14.58 31.08 23.30
CA TYR A 128 13.14 30.95 23.03
C TYR A 128 12.76 31.89 21.89
N GLU A 129 12.64 31.38 20.67
CA GLU A 129 12.35 32.23 19.51
C GLU A 129 11.29 31.63 18.58
N GLY A 130 10.33 32.47 18.18
CA GLY A 130 9.35 32.15 17.13
C GLY A 130 8.32 31.11 17.55
N PHE A 131 8.48 29.84 17.14
CA PHE A 131 7.49 28.79 17.39
C PHE A 131 7.33 28.45 18.87
N ASP A 132 8.39 28.63 19.67
CA ASP A 132 8.34 28.38 21.11
C ASP A 132 7.34 29.31 21.82
N ASN A 133 7.08 30.49 21.25
CA ASN A 133 6.11 31.46 21.77
C ASN A 133 4.65 31.06 21.47
N LEU A 134 4.43 30.11 20.56
CA LEU A 134 3.10 29.56 20.23
C LEU A 134 2.75 28.35 21.10
N ALA A 135 3.73 27.77 21.79
CA ALA A 135 3.53 26.60 22.63
C ALA A 135 2.97 26.96 24.01
N MET A 136 2.40 25.96 24.69
CA MET A 136 1.93 26.09 26.07
C MET A 136 3.04 26.56 27.03
N GLY A 137 4.32 26.30 26.71
CA GLY A 137 5.46 26.75 27.52
C GLY A 137 5.59 28.27 27.66
N ASN A 138 5.00 29.06 26.76
CA ASN A 138 4.99 30.52 26.87
C ASN A 138 3.92 31.05 27.86
N VAL A 139 3.04 30.18 28.37
CA VAL A 139 1.97 30.57 29.28
C VAL A 139 2.47 30.55 30.72
N GLU A 140 2.20 31.63 31.45
CA GLU A 140 2.61 31.79 32.85
C GLU A 140 1.95 30.76 33.77
N GLU A 141 2.74 30.18 34.68
CA GLU A 141 2.28 29.24 35.70
C GLU A 141 1.24 29.88 36.64
N GLY A 142 0.21 29.12 37.01
CA GLY A 142 -0.84 29.58 37.92
C GLY A 142 -1.90 30.52 37.30
N THR A 143 -1.81 30.84 36.01
CA THR A 143 -2.80 31.71 35.34
C THR A 143 -4.04 30.97 34.86
N THR A 144 -5.17 31.69 34.78
CA THR A 144 -6.44 31.16 34.26
C THR A 144 -6.35 30.77 32.78
N LYS A 145 -5.31 31.22 32.05
CA LYS A 145 -5.05 30.91 30.64
C LYS A 145 -4.82 29.41 30.40
N LEU A 146 -4.26 28.69 31.38
CA LEU A 146 -4.03 27.24 31.28
C LEU A 146 -5.33 26.43 31.16
N TRP A 147 -6.45 26.95 31.68
CA TRP A 147 -7.76 26.32 31.51
C TRP A 147 -8.20 26.27 30.05
N ALA A 148 -7.79 27.24 29.22
CA ALA A 148 -8.10 27.21 27.79
C ALA A 148 -7.41 26.05 27.07
N PHE A 149 -6.18 25.69 27.46
CA PHE A 149 -5.47 24.53 26.93
C PHE A 149 -6.12 23.22 27.37
N LEU A 150 -6.54 23.13 28.64
CA LEU A 150 -7.27 21.97 29.14
C LEU A 150 -8.59 21.77 28.36
N LEU A 151 -9.38 22.84 28.21
CA LEU A 151 -10.61 22.81 27.41
C LEU A 151 -10.32 22.46 25.95
N GLY A 152 -9.21 22.93 25.39
CA GLY A 152 -8.77 22.56 24.04
C GLY A 152 -8.45 21.07 23.89
N THR A 153 -7.79 20.46 24.86
CA THR A 153 -7.55 19.01 24.85
C THR A 153 -8.86 18.22 24.90
N TYR A 154 -9.82 18.63 25.74
CA TYR A 154 -11.15 18.01 25.76
C TYR A 154 -11.89 18.22 24.44
N TRP A 155 -11.84 19.41 23.85
CA TRP A 155 -12.43 19.70 22.55
C TRP A 155 -11.87 18.78 21.45
N VAL A 156 -10.55 18.71 21.31
CA VAL A 156 -9.88 17.86 20.31
C VAL A 156 -10.22 16.38 20.54
N SER A 157 -10.29 15.94 21.79
CA SER A 157 -10.70 14.57 22.14
C SER A 157 -12.15 14.31 21.71
N CYS A 158 -13.09 15.18 22.07
CA CYS A 158 -14.51 15.06 21.69
C CYS A 158 -14.70 15.04 20.17
N VAL A 159 -14.04 15.95 19.45
CA VAL A 159 -14.05 15.99 17.97
C VAL A 159 -13.52 14.69 17.39
N THR A 160 -12.41 14.18 17.93
CA THR A 160 -11.80 12.92 17.47
C THR A 160 -12.75 11.74 17.65
N TYR A 161 -13.34 11.58 18.83
CA TYR A 161 -14.32 10.52 19.07
C TYR A 161 -15.56 10.65 18.18
N TYR A 162 -16.09 11.87 18.01
CA TYR A 162 -17.25 12.12 17.17
C TYR A 162 -17.00 11.73 15.71
N VAL A 163 -15.92 12.24 15.11
CA VAL A 163 -15.55 11.95 13.72
C VAL A 163 -15.25 10.46 13.56
N LEU A 164 -14.55 9.84 14.51
CA LEU A 164 -14.23 8.41 14.46
C LEU A 164 -15.50 7.56 14.47
N VAL A 165 -16.47 7.82 15.36
CA VAL A 165 -17.74 7.08 15.41
C VAL A 165 -18.55 7.29 14.12
N LYS A 166 -18.59 8.52 13.60
CA LYS A 166 -19.27 8.85 12.34
C LYS A 166 -18.71 8.02 11.17
N HIS A 167 -17.38 8.03 10.99
CA HIS A 167 -16.73 7.27 9.92
C HIS A 167 -16.78 5.77 10.15
N TYR A 168 -16.67 5.30 11.40
CA TYR A 168 -16.76 3.88 11.73
C TYR A 168 -18.14 3.30 11.35
N LYS A 169 -19.23 3.98 11.69
CA LYS A 169 -20.60 3.58 11.28
C LYS A 169 -20.74 3.54 9.76
N LYS A 170 -20.16 4.52 9.07
CA LYS A 170 -20.13 4.55 7.59
C LYS A 170 -19.39 3.33 7.03
N MET A 171 -18.22 2.97 7.56
CA MET A 171 -17.44 1.82 7.11
C MET A 171 -18.18 0.49 7.33
N ILE A 172 -18.85 0.33 8.47
CA ILE A 172 -19.68 -0.86 8.72
C ILE A 172 -20.80 -0.97 7.70
N HIS A 173 -21.47 0.15 7.40
CA HIS A 173 -22.55 0.16 6.41
C HIS A 173 -22.05 -0.23 5.01
N LEU A 174 -20.90 0.31 4.58
CA LEU A 174 -20.29 -0.05 3.29
C LEU A 174 -19.89 -1.53 3.25
N ARG A 175 -19.27 -2.04 4.32
CA ARG A 175 -18.90 -3.45 4.41
C ARG A 175 -20.12 -4.36 4.38
N GLY A 176 -21.19 -4.01 5.09
CA GLY A 176 -22.45 -4.75 5.08
C GLY A 176 -23.09 -4.76 3.69
N LYS A 177 -23.06 -3.63 2.99
CA LYS A 177 -23.58 -3.52 1.62
C LYS A 177 -22.78 -4.38 0.64
N GLU A 178 -21.45 -4.33 0.70
CA GLU A 178 -20.61 -5.18 -0.15
C GLU A 178 -20.83 -6.66 0.13
N GLN A 179 -20.89 -7.07 1.40
CA GLN A 179 -21.15 -8.46 1.77
C GLN A 179 -22.53 -8.95 1.29
N ALA A 180 -23.54 -8.08 1.27
CA ALA A 180 -24.87 -8.42 0.75
C ALA A 180 -24.92 -8.54 -0.78
N HIS A 181 -24.02 -7.87 -1.49
CA HIS A 181 -23.93 -7.87 -2.96
C HIS A 181 -22.80 -8.75 -3.52
N GLU A 182 -22.01 -9.38 -2.65
CA GLU A 182 -20.87 -10.19 -3.06
C GLU A 182 -21.35 -11.45 -3.79
N LYS A 183 -20.74 -11.74 -4.94
CA LYS A 183 -20.97 -13.02 -5.63
C LYS A 183 -20.45 -14.15 -4.75
N ALA A 184 -21.10 -15.31 -4.80
CA ALA A 184 -20.65 -16.50 -4.07
C ALA A 184 -19.17 -16.78 -4.37
N THR A 185 -18.31 -16.52 -3.39
CA THR A 185 -16.86 -16.76 -3.49
C THR A 185 -16.50 -18.00 -2.66
N PRO A 186 -15.52 -18.82 -3.10
CA PRO A 186 -15.14 -20.02 -2.36
C PRO A 186 -14.67 -19.72 -0.92
N GLN A 187 -14.17 -18.51 -0.67
CA GLN A 187 -13.76 -18.04 0.65
C GLN A 187 -14.92 -17.97 1.66
N GLN A 188 -16.15 -17.75 1.20
CA GLN A 188 -17.34 -17.72 2.06
C GLN A 188 -17.77 -19.12 2.54
N PHE A 189 -17.40 -20.16 1.79
CA PHE A 189 -17.75 -21.56 2.08
C PHE A 189 -16.57 -22.38 2.64
N ALA A 190 -15.35 -21.85 2.58
CA ALA A 190 -14.15 -22.53 3.06
C ALA A 190 -13.79 -22.12 4.49
N CYS A 191 -13.57 -23.11 5.36
CA CYS A 191 -13.07 -22.89 6.71
C CYS A 191 -11.62 -23.41 6.83
N LEU A 192 -10.72 -22.58 7.38
CA LEU A 192 -9.36 -23.01 7.70
C LEU A 192 -9.33 -23.64 9.09
N ILE A 193 -9.12 -24.95 9.13
CA ILE A 193 -9.01 -25.71 10.37
C ILE A 193 -7.53 -25.88 10.71
N ARG A 194 -7.16 -25.57 11.96
CA ARG A 194 -5.80 -25.68 12.48
C ARG A 194 -5.78 -26.68 13.65
N ASP A 195 -4.60 -27.18 13.99
CA ASP A 195 -4.34 -28.03 15.15
C ASP A 195 -5.14 -29.34 15.19
N ILE A 196 -5.09 -30.09 14.07
CA ILE A 196 -5.70 -31.42 13.96
C ILE A 196 -4.84 -32.44 14.71
N PRO A 197 -5.44 -33.31 15.56
CA PRO A 197 -4.70 -34.36 16.27
C PRO A 197 -4.05 -35.34 15.30
N ALA A 198 -3.02 -36.05 15.78
CA ALA A 198 -2.34 -37.06 14.96
C ALA A 198 -3.33 -38.15 14.50
N PRO A 199 -3.27 -38.60 13.24
CA PRO A 199 -4.17 -39.63 12.73
C PRO A 199 -3.88 -40.98 13.40
N PRO A 200 -4.92 -41.82 13.60
CA PRO A 200 -4.73 -43.22 13.98
C PRO A 200 -3.88 -43.97 12.94
N LYS A 201 -3.10 -44.98 13.37
CA LYS A 201 -2.17 -45.73 12.49
C LYS A 201 -2.80 -46.34 11.22
N HIS A 202 -4.11 -46.59 11.24
CA HIS A 202 -4.85 -47.25 10.17
C HIS A 202 -5.56 -46.28 9.21
N MET A 203 -5.45 -44.97 9.40
CA MET A 203 -6.25 -43.97 8.67
C MET A 203 -5.39 -42.79 8.19
N SER A 204 -5.63 -42.31 6.97
CA SER A 204 -4.99 -41.09 6.49
C SER A 204 -5.60 -39.85 7.17
N ARG A 205 -4.85 -38.75 7.23
CA ARG A 205 -5.36 -37.48 7.79
C ARG A 205 -6.62 -37.00 7.07
N ALA A 206 -6.68 -37.17 5.74
CA ALA A 206 -7.87 -36.83 4.96
C ALA A 206 -9.08 -37.68 5.36
N GLN A 207 -8.90 -38.99 5.54
CA GLN A 207 -9.97 -39.89 5.98
C GLN A 207 -10.45 -39.56 7.39
N GLN A 208 -9.53 -39.24 8.31
CA GLN A 208 -9.85 -38.82 9.69
C GLN A 208 -10.74 -37.58 9.72
N VAL A 209 -10.35 -36.55 8.96
CA VAL A 209 -11.10 -35.28 8.87
C VAL A 209 -12.46 -35.50 8.22
N ASN A 210 -12.50 -36.22 7.08
CA ASN A 210 -13.74 -36.55 6.40
C ASN A 210 -14.73 -37.31 7.29
N ALA A 211 -14.25 -38.34 8.00
CA ALA A 211 -15.10 -39.14 8.89
C ALA A 211 -15.65 -38.31 10.07
N PHE A 212 -14.83 -37.41 10.62
CA PHE A 212 -15.23 -36.52 11.70
C PHE A 212 -16.31 -35.52 11.26
N PHE A 213 -16.10 -34.80 10.15
CA PHE A 213 -17.05 -33.78 9.71
C PHE A 213 -18.34 -34.38 9.15
N ARG A 214 -18.29 -35.51 8.46
CA ARG A 214 -19.51 -36.23 8.03
C ARG A 214 -20.36 -36.71 9.21
N LYS A 215 -19.74 -37.01 10.35
CA LYS A 215 -20.45 -37.42 11.57
C LYS A 215 -21.13 -36.23 12.27
N ILE A 216 -20.51 -35.06 12.30
CA ILE A 216 -21.05 -33.88 13.01
C ILE A 216 -21.98 -33.05 12.12
N HIS A 217 -21.65 -32.91 10.84
CA HIS A 217 -22.36 -32.08 9.87
C HIS A 217 -22.64 -32.88 8.58
N PRO A 218 -23.58 -33.84 8.60
CA PRO A 218 -23.83 -34.75 7.47
C PRO A 218 -24.30 -34.03 6.20
N ASP A 219 -25.11 -32.97 6.34
CA ASP A 219 -25.77 -32.31 5.20
C ASP A 219 -25.02 -31.07 4.68
N SER A 220 -24.08 -30.53 5.45
CA SER A 220 -23.36 -29.28 5.10
C SER A 220 -21.92 -29.49 4.66
N TYR A 221 -21.34 -30.66 4.96
CA TYR A 221 -19.95 -30.94 4.67
C TYR A 221 -19.77 -31.55 3.28
N GLU A 222 -19.00 -30.87 2.43
CA GLU A 222 -18.70 -31.34 1.08
C GLU A 222 -17.34 -32.06 1.01
N THR A 223 -16.25 -31.32 1.26
CA THR A 223 -14.88 -31.81 1.04
C THR A 223 -13.87 -31.13 1.96
N CYS A 224 -12.71 -31.77 2.13
CA CYS A 224 -11.55 -31.20 2.80
C CYS A 224 -10.32 -31.23 1.89
N LEU A 225 -9.57 -30.13 1.88
CA LEU A 225 -8.26 -30.06 1.24
C LEU A 225 -7.17 -30.11 2.31
N ILE A 226 -6.29 -31.11 2.24
CA ILE A 226 -5.18 -31.24 3.19
C ILE A 226 -4.01 -30.36 2.74
N VAL A 227 -3.61 -29.43 3.60
CA VAL A 227 -2.45 -28.58 3.35
C VAL A 227 -1.17 -29.36 3.65
N THR A 228 -0.37 -29.60 2.60
CA THR A 228 0.93 -30.26 2.69
C THR A 228 2.09 -29.25 2.78
N ASN A 229 3.27 -29.71 3.22
CA ASN A 229 4.45 -28.85 3.30
C ASN A 229 5.03 -28.61 1.90
N VAL A 230 4.57 -27.54 1.25
CA VAL A 230 5.00 -27.14 -0.10
C VAL A 230 6.25 -26.25 -0.12
N LYS A 231 6.99 -26.08 1.00
CA LYS A 231 8.14 -25.14 1.06
C LYS A 231 9.21 -25.43 0.00
N LYS A 232 9.57 -26.72 -0.18
CA LYS A 232 10.55 -27.14 -1.19
C LYS A 232 10.02 -26.86 -2.61
N LEU A 233 8.75 -27.16 -2.84
CA LEU A 233 8.08 -26.93 -4.12
C LEU A 233 8.02 -25.44 -4.46
N MET A 234 7.65 -24.57 -3.52
CA MET A 234 7.63 -23.13 -3.74
C MET A 234 9.03 -22.57 -4.08
N LYS A 235 10.08 -23.10 -3.44
CA LYS A 235 11.47 -22.72 -3.77
C LYS A 235 11.86 -23.15 -5.18
N LEU A 236 11.47 -24.36 -5.60
CA LEU A 236 11.70 -24.86 -6.95
C LEU A 236 10.90 -24.06 -7.98
N TRP A 237 9.63 -23.77 -7.68
CA TRP A 237 8.75 -22.95 -8.52
C TRP A 237 9.29 -21.54 -8.73
N GLY A 238 9.81 -20.90 -7.69
CA GLY A 238 10.46 -19.59 -7.80
C GLY A 238 11.69 -19.62 -8.71
N LYS A 239 12.53 -20.67 -8.62
CA LYS A 239 13.66 -20.87 -9.54
C LYS A 239 13.19 -21.08 -10.98
N TYR A 240 12.14 -21.88 -11.17
CA TYR A 240 11.54 -22.10 -12.48
C TYR A 240 11.04 -20.79 -13.10
N GLN A 241 10.23 -20.00 -12.38
CA GLN A 241 9.74 -18.70 -12.87
C GLN A 241 10.88 -17.72 -13.20
N ALA A 242 11.91 -17.66 -12.35
CA ALA A 242 13.08 -16.81 -12.61
C ALA A 242 13.86 -17.24 -13.86
N THR A 243 13.95 -18.56 -14.11
CA THR A 243 14.65 -19.12 -15.27
C THR A 243 13.83 -18.90 -16.54
N LYS A 244 12.51 -19.11 -16.48
CA LYS A 244 11.57 -18.81 -17.57
C LYS A 244 11.67 -17.34 -18.00
N LYS A 245 11.65 -16.39 -17.06
CA LYS A 245 11.81 -14.95 -17.36
C LYS A 245 13.15 -14.62 -18.02
N LYS A 246 14.24 -15.31 -17.63
CA LYS A 246 15.55 -15.15 -18.28
C LYS A 246 15.54 -15.71 -19.70
N LEU A 247 14.85 -16.83 -19.93
CA LEU A 247 14.70 -17.43 -21.25
C LEU A 247 13.89 -16.52 -22.17
N GLU A 248 12.72 -16.04 -21.73
CA GLU A 248 11.88 -15.10 -22.48
C GLU A 248 12.65 -13.82 -22.85
N ARG A 249 13.46 -13.29 -21.93
CA ARG A 249 14.35 -12.14 -22.21
C ARG A 249 15.40 -12.49 -23.26
N ALA A 250 16.01 -13.67 -23.19
CA ALA A 250 17.02 -14.10 -24.15
C ALA A 250 16.41 -14.31 -25.55
N GLU A 251 15.20 -14.87 -25.63
CA GLU A 251 14.45 -15.02 -26.87
C GLU A 251 14.05 -13.66 -27.45
N ALA A 252 13.54 -12.73 -26.63
CA ALA A 252 13.21 -11.38 -27.09
C ALA A 252 14.43 -10.64 -27.66
N VAL A 253 15.59 -10.76 -27.03
CA VAL A 253 16.86 -10.20 -27.52
C VAL A 253 17.29 -10.89 -28.81
N TYR A 254 17.11 -12.20 -28.92
CA TYR A 254 17.42 -12.96 -30.13
C TYR A 254 16.54 -12.53 -31.32
N GLU A 255 15.22 -12.40 -31.12
CA GLU A 255 14.31 -11.91 -32.17
C GLU A 255 14.64 -10.46 -32.58
N GLN A 256 14.95 -9.58 -31.63
CA GLN A 256 15.39 -8.21 -31.94
C GLN A 256 16.73 -8.15 -32.70
N SER A 257 17.55 -9.19 -32.60
CA SER A 257 18.84 -9.27 -33.30
C SER A 257 18.73 -9.73 -34.75
N LYS A 258 17.56 -10.21 -35.18
CA LYS A 258 17.30 -10.54 -36.58
C LYS A 258 17.04 -9.25 -37.35
N THR A 259 17.89 -8.96 -38.32
CA THR A 259 17.75 -7.81 -39.23
C THR A 259 17.71 -8.31 -40.68
N THR A 260 17.28 -7.47 -41.62
CA THR A 260 17.23 -7.81 -43.06
C THR A 260 18.58 -8.29 -43.61
N GLU A 261 19.70 -7.86 -43.01
CA GLU A 261 21.06 -8.26 -43.37
C GLU A 261 21.53 -9.55 -42.66
N LYS A 262 20.89 -9.98 -41.57
CA LYS A 262 21.24 -11.17 -40.78
C LYS A 262 19.99 -11.97 -40.40
N PRO A 263 19.48 -12.84 -41.29
CA PRO A 263 18.22 -13.56 -41.07
C PRO A 263 18.30 -14.59 -39.92
N GLU A 264 19.49 -15.11 -39.60
CA GLU A 264 19.67 -16.11 -38.53
C GLU A 264 19.74 -15.51 -37.11
N GLY A 265 19.89 -14.19 -36.95
CA GLY A 265 20.01 -13.53 -35.65
C GLY A 265 21.26 -13.91 -34.85
N THR A 266 21.55 -13.18 -33.76
CA THR A 266 22.67 -13.46 -32.84
C THR A 266 22.16 -13.90 -31.48
N ARG A 267 22.43 -15.15 -31.08
CA ARG A 267 21.98 -15.66 -29.78
C ARG A 267 22.70 -14.97 -28.62
N PRO A 268 21.99 -14.50 -27.57
CA PRO A 268 22.63 -13.85 -26.45
C PRO A 268 23.53 -14.81 -25.67
N LEU A 269 24.76 -14.35 -25.40
CA LEU A 269 25.78 -15.06 -24.63
C LEU A 269 25.96 -14.38 -23.26
N HIS A 270 26.20 -15.16 -22.20
CA HIS A 270 26.55 -14.63 -20.89
C HIS A 270 27.97 -15.06 -20.48
N LYS A 271 28.66 -14.25 -19.68
CA LYS A 271 29.98 -14.55 -19.11
C LYS A 271 29.83 -14.99 -17.65
N LYS A 272 30.59 -16.01 -17.23
CA LYS A 272 30.47 -16.63 -15.89
C LYS A 272 31.22 -15.93 -14.74
N GLY A 273 32.03 -14.90 -15.00
CA GLY A 273 32.90 -14.27 -13.98
C GLY A 273 32.15 -13.36 -13.00
N PHE A 274 32.91 -12.65 -12.15
CA PHE A 274 32.36 -11.78 -11.12
C PHE A 274 31.33 -10.80 -11.71
N LEU A 275 30.10 -10.83 -11.18
CA LEU A 275 28.93 -10.06 -11.65
C LEU A 275 28.58 -10.22 -13.15
N GLY A 276 29.09 -11.25 -13.82
CA GLY A 276 28.89 -11.48 -15.25
C GLY A 276 29.76 -10.63 -16.18
N LEU A 277 30.79 -9.97 -15.65
CA LEU A 277 31.64 -9.03 -16.41
C LEU A 277 32.86 -9.70 -17.06
N PHE A 278 33.42 -10.73 -16.40
CA PHE A 278 34.66 -11.39 -16.80
C PHE A 278 34.45 -12.85 -17.26
N GLY A 279 35.36 -13.37 -18.09
CA GLY A 279 35.38 -14.77 -18.52
C GLY A 279 34.77 -15.06 -19.90
N ALA A 280 34.91 -16.33 -20.34
CA ALA A 280 34.50 -16.80 -21.67
C ALA A 280 32.98 -16.70 -21.88
N LYS A 281 32.59 -16.22 -23.07
CA LYS A 281 31.19 -16.09 -23.49
C LYS A 281 30.62 -17.49 -23.76
N ARG A 282 29.48 -17.83 -23.14
CA ARG A 282 28.74 -19.07 -23.42
C ARG A 282 27.27 -18.78 -23.71
N ILE A 283 26.67 -19.62 -24.56
CA ILE A 283 25.23 -19.58 -24.85
C ILE A 283 24.47 -19.75 -23.54
N ILE A 284 23.42 -18.94 -23.35
CA ILE A 284 22.46 -19.10 -22.27
C ILE A 284 21.75 -20.44 -22.50
N ARG A 285 22.23 -21.51 -21.85
CA ARG A 285 21.54 -22.79 -21.75
C ARG A 285 20.71 -22.79 -20.47
N CYS A 286 19.43 -23.11 -20.57
CA CYS A 286 18.65 -23.62 -19.45
C CYS A 286 19.24 -24.97 -19.06
N GLY A 287 20.23 -24.98 -18.18
CA GLY A 287 20.93 -26.20 -17.80
C GLY A 287 21.25 -26.20 -16.33
N GLY A 288 20.47 -26.98 -15.57
CA GLY A 288 20.75 -27.37 -14.19
C GLY A 288 19.54 -27.28 -13.27
N ALA A 289 18.89 -28.42 -13.03
CA ALA A 289 17.95 -28.71 -11.92
C ALA A 289 16.45 -28.40 -12.13
N VAL A 290 15.84 -28.82 -13.25
CA VAL A 290 14.36 -28.88 -13.37
C VAL A 290 13.82 -30.23 -13.84
N ASP A 291 14.62 -31.12 -14.44
CA ASP A 291 14.03 -32.19 -15.27
C ASP A 291 13.63 -33.50 -14.55
N ASP A 292 14.14 -33.85 -13.37
CA ASP A 292 13.74 -35.13 -12.71
C ASP A 292 12.87 -34.95 -11.44
N ASP A 293 13.07 -33.87 -10.68
CA ASP A 293 12.32 -33.64 -9.43
C ASP A 293 10.92 -33.08 -9.68
N MET A 294 10.71 -32.32 -10.76
CA MET A 294 9.43 -31.64 -11.03
C MET A 294 8.38 -32.61 -11.59
N VAL A 295 8.79 -33.58 -12.40
CA VAL A 295 7.91 -34.64 -12.94
C VAL A 295 7.45 -35.56 -11.80
N ASN A 296 8.35 -35.95 -10.90
CA ASN A 296 8.00 -36.77 -9.73
C ASN A 296 7.10 -36.02 -8.72
N LEU A 297 7.30 -34.72 -8.49
CA LEU A 297 6.44 -33.94 -7.58
C LEU A 297 5.05 -33.64 -8.16
N LEU A 298 4.92 -33.44 -9.48
CA LEU A 298 3.62 -33.27 -10.13
C LEU A 298 2.83 -34.58 -10.16
N LEU A 299 3.50 -35.72 -10.36
CA LEU A 299 2.86 -37.04 -10.28
C LEU A 299 2.40 -37.37 -8.84
N LEU A 300 3.17 -37.00 -7.82
CA LEU A 300 2.79 -37.17 -6.41
C LEU A 300 1.61 -36.28 -5.98
N SER A 301 1.41 -35.12 -6.60
CA SER A 301 0.27 -34.24 -6.28
C SER A 301 -1.00 -34.57 -7.06
N CYS A 302 -0.92 -35.37 -8.13
CA CYS A 302 -2.07 -35.81 -8.92
C CYS A 302 -2.60 -37.20 -8.46
N CYS A 303 -1.87 -37.91 -7.59
CA CYS A 303 -2.21 -39.25 -7.09
C CYS A 303 -2.66 -39.29 -5.62
N THR A 304 -2.99 -38.16 -4.99
CA THR A 304 -3.57 -38.08 -3.63
C THR A 304 -4.79 -37.18 -3.62
#